data_AF-A0A7L4GXR1-F1
#
_entry.id   AF-A0A7L4GXR1-F1
#
_cell.length_a   1.000
_cell.length_b   1.000
_cell.length_c   1.000
_cell.angle_alpha   90.00
_cell.angle_beta   90.00
_cell.angle_gamma   90.00
#
_symmetry.space_group_name_H-M   'P 1'
#
loop_
_entity.id
_entity.type
_entity.pdbx_description
1 polymer ?
#
loop_
_entity_poly.entity_id
_entity_poly.type
_entity_poly.pdbx_seq_one_letter_code
_entity_poly.pdbx_strand_id
1 'polypeptide(L)'
;EVLQNHVLEAKVFHTEYGTGVAILTGAHRFSLATNIDDLKLRRMPEVPGLQKPPSCWAVLSQDRVTIILLAVGQDLFLLDNTSCSVVVSDHSGSVLLQEKLCEFNSSIRSPPRQMVCPTGWKSGPGLCLGWRWPRSHPTGERCQHRLSWVPAWQQGWCLCWGSLSMSFPCPEASQEIFRIASMAPGALLLEAQKEYEKESQKADEYLREIKDQKLLPEAVSQCIEAAGYEHEPDTQKSLLRAASFGKCFIDKFPPESFVRMCQDLRVLNAVRDYQIGVPLTFTQYKRLTIEVLLDRLVLRRLYPLAIRICEYLRLSEIQGVSRILAHWACYKVQQKDKSDEEVAHAINQKLGDTPGISYSEIAARAYDCGRTELAIKLLEYEPRSGEQVPLLLKMKRSKLALSKAIESGDTDLVYTVVLHLKNELNRGTFFMTLQNQPVALSLYRQFCKHQERETLKDLYNQDDNHQELGNFHVHSSYS
;
A
#
# COMPACT_ATOMS: atom_id res chain seq x y z
N GLU A 1 37.99 -30.98 14.73
CA GLU A 1 36.54 -30.66 14.71
C GLU A 1 35.95 -30.48 13.32
N VAL A 2 36.29 -29.44 12.53
CA VAL A 2 35.68 -29.26 11.19
C VAL A 2 35.94 -30.46 10.26
N LEU A 3 37.17 -31.00 10.29
CA LEU A 3 37.54 -32.23 9.56
C LEU A 3 36.92 -33.51 10.14
N GLN A 4 36.46 -33.49 11.39
CA GLN A 4 35.93 -34.67 12.10
C GLN A 4 34.41 -34.76 12.04
N ASN A 5 33.70 -33.62 11.95
CA ASN A 5 32.25 -33.56 12.08
C ASN A 5 31.53 -33.26 10.75
N HIS A 6 32.25 -33.20 9.63
CA HIS A 6 31.76 -32.73 8.33
C HIS A 6 31.18 -31.28 8.36
N VAL A 7 31.26 -30.59 7.22
CA VAL A 7 30.67 -29.25 7.06
C VAL A 7 29.23 -29.42 6.58
N LEU A 8 28.26 -28.91 7.36
CA LEU A 8 26.87 -28.85 6.93
C LEU A 8 26.63 -27.66 6.01
N GLU A 9 27.14 -26.49 6.41
CA GLU A 9 26.94 -25.24 5.68
C GLU A 9 28.11 -24.30 5.96
N ALA A 10 28.54 -23.55 4.95
CA ALA A 10 29.54 -22.50 5.10
C ALA A 10 29.05 -21.20 4.45
N LYS A 11 29.31 -20.07 5.10
CA LYS A 11 28.96 -18.74 4.60
C LYS A 11 30.19 -17.86 4.54
N VAL A 12 30.42 -17.29 3.37
CA VAL A 12 31.45 -16.27 3.16
C VAL A 12 30.86 -14.92 3.54
N PHE A 13 31.61 -14.13 4.30
CA PHE A 13 31.24 -12.77 4.69
C PHE A 13 32.43 -11.84 4.53
N HIS A 14 32.18 -10.53 4.45
CA HIS A 14 33.23 -9.53 4.25
C HIS A 14 33.36 -8.69 5.51
N THR A 15 34.60 -8.44 5.92
CA THR A 15 34.97 -7.57 7.05
C THR A 15 35.86 -6.42 6.55
N GLU A 16 36.11 -5.42 7.39
CA GLU A 16 37.09 -4.36 7.09
C GLU A 16 38.52 -4.90 6.89
N TYR A 17 38.81 -6.11 7.37
CA TYR A 17 40.12 -6.75 7.33
C TYR A 17 40.27 -7.81 6.25
N GLY A 18 39.24 -8.00 5.41
CA GLY A 18 39.21 -8.99 4.32
C GLY A 18 38.01 -9.92 4.35
N THR A 19 38.09 -10.98 3.55
CA THR A 19 37.03 -11.99 3.40
C THR A 19 37.14 -13.02 4.51
N GLY A 20 36.06 -13.26 5.23
CA GLY A 20 35.93 -14.28 6.28
C GLY A 20 34.99 -15.42 5.89
N VAL A 21 35.07 -16.53 6.64
CA VAL A 21 34.22 -17.72 6.46
C VAL A 21 33.68 -18.18 7.81
N ALA A 22 32.36 -18.35 7.88
CA ALA A 22 31.70 -19.02 8.99
C ALA A 22 31.28 -20.42 8.56
N ILE A 23 31.43 -21.40 9.46
CA ILE A 23 31.23 -22.82 9.20
C ILE A 23 30.31 -23.39 10.27
N LEU A 24 29.24 -24.04 9.83
CA LEU A 24 28.39 -24.90 10.65
C LEU A 24 28.83 -26.36 10.45
N THR A 25 29.21 -27.02 11.54
CA THR A 25 29.63 -28.43 11.52
C THR A 25 28.47 -29.39 11.77
N GLY A 26 28.64 -30.68 11.44
CA GLY A 26 27.64 -31.73 11.72
C GLY A 26 27.29 -31.93 13.19
N ALA A 27 28.15 -31.45 14.11
CA ALA A 27 27.87 -31.39 15.55
C ALA A 27 27.08 -30.13 15.96
N HIS A 28 26.51 -29.40 14.99
CA HIS A 28 25.75 -28.16 15.19
C HIS A 28 26.53 -27.03 15.89
N ARG A 29 27.87 -27.06 15.76
CA ARG A 29 28.76 -26.02 16.30
C ARG A 29 29.21 -25.07 15.20
N PHE A 30 29.32 -23.80 15.58
CA PHE A 30 29.81 -22.72 14.72
C PHE A 30 31.31 -22.49 14.91
N SER A 31 32.01 -22.32 13.79
CA SER A 31 33.41 -21.85 13.74
C SER A 31 33.54 -20.70 12.77
N LEU A 32 34.35 -19.71 13.11
CA LEU A 32 34.48 -18.46 12.37
C LEU A 32 35.95 -18.17 12.08
N ALA A 33 36.29 -17.85 10.83
CA ALA A 33 37.54 -17.21 10.46
C ALA A 33 37.21 -15.83 9.87
N THR A 34 37.83 -14.78 10.40
CA THR A 34 37.60 -13.40 9.94
C THR A 34 38.43 -13.02 8.70
N ASN A 35 39.44 -13.83 8.37
CA ASN A 35 40.29 -13.66 7.20
C ASN A 35 40.66 -15.04 6.62
N ILE A 36 40.48 -15.24 5.31
CA ILE A 36 40.82 -16.48 4.59
C ILE A 36 42.33 -16.60 4.33
N ASP A 37 43.05 -15.49 4.20
CA ASP A 37 44.50 -15.47 3.96
C ASP A 37 45.30 -15.90 5.20
N ASP A 38 44.79 -15.59 6.40
CA ASP A 38 45.28 -16.09 7.70
C ASP A 38 44.17 -16.90 8.39
N LEU A 39 43.94 -18.11 7.88
CA LEU A 39 42.82 -18.97 8.28
C LEU A 39 42.96 -19.47 9.74
N LYS A 40 42.49 -18.65 10.68
CA LYS A 40 42.38 -18.98 12.10
C LYS A 40 40.91 -19.19 12.48
N LEU A 41 40.48 -20.44 12.42
CA LEU A 41 39.14 -20.84 12.85
C LEU A 41 39.00 -20.72 14.37
N ARG A 42 38.13 -19.80 14.81
CA ARG A 42 37.74 -19.64 16.20
C ARG A 42 36.42 -20.36 16.44
N ARG A 43 36.35 -21.14 17.51
CA ARG A 43 35.11 -21.79 17.92
C ARG A 43 34.20 -20.75 18.58
N MET A 44 32.94 -20.71 18.16
CA MET A 44 31.93 -19.86 18.78
C MET A 44 31.33 -20.56 20.02
N PRO A 45 30.74 -19.80 20.96
CA PRO A 45 30.03 -20.36 22.11
C PRO A 45 28.96 -21.38 21.71
N GLU A 46 28.70 -22.35 22.59
CA GLU A 46 27.64 -23.33 22.36
C GLU A 46 26.26 -22.69 22.57
N VAL A 47 25.32 -23.05 21.71
CA VAL A 47 23.92 -22.65 21.84
C VAL A 47 23.22 -23.65 22.76
N PRO A 48 22.64 -23.22 23.89
CA PRO A 48 21.93 -24.10 24.81
C PRO A 48 20.79 -24.85 24.11
N GLY A 49 20.77 -26.18 24.19
CA GLY A 49 19.66 -27.01 23.68
C GLY A 49 19.65 -27.27 22.16
N LEU A 50 20.71 -26.91 21.43
CA LEU A 50 20.81 -27.13 19.99
C LEU A 50 21.11 -28.61 19.64
N GLN A 51 20.05 -29.43 19.54
CA GLN A 51 20.13 -30.86 19.20
C GLN A 51 19.95 -31.15 17.68
N LYS A 52 19.60 -30.12 16.92
CA LYS A 52 19.32 -30.16 15.48
C LYS A 52 19.99 -28.94 14.81
N PRO A 53 20.23 -28.95 13.49
CA PRO A 53 20.78 -27.77 12.84
C PRO A 53 19.80 -26.59 13.01
N PRO A 54 20.31 -25.36 13.20
CA PRO A 54 19.45 -24.19 13.37
C PRO A 54 18.56 -23.98 12.15
N SER A 55 17.35 -23.45 12.39
CA SER A 55 16.34 -23.19 11.37
C SER A 55 16.86 -22.23 10.29
N CYS A 56 17.60 -21.21 10.71
CA CYS A 56 18.38 -20.34 9.83
C CYS A 56 19.49 -19.67 10.63
N TRP A 57 20.53 -19.20 9.94
CA TRP A 57 21.57 -18.40 10.56
C TRP A 57 22.23 -17.44 9.57
N ALA A 58 22.78 -16.34 10.05
CA ALA A 58 23.50 -15.35 9.25
C ALA A 58 24.71 -14.81 10.02
N VAL A 59 25.76 -14.46 9.29
CA VAL A 59 26.94 -13.79 9.85
C VAL A 59 26.75 -12.29 9.71
N LEU A 60 26.86 -11.58 10.82
CA LEU A 60 26.81 -10.12 10.90
C LEU A 60 28.19 -9.64 11.30
N SER A 61 28.85 -8.87 10.42
CA SER A 61 30.14 -8.24 10.74
C SER A 61 29.98 -6.73 10.76
N GLN A 62 30.34 -6.09 11.87
CA GLN A 62 30.36 -4.64 12.01
C GLN A 62 31.57 -4.20 12.85
N ASP A 63 32.36 -3.27 12.33
CA ASP A 63 33.63 -2.83 12.91
C ASP A 63 34.56 -4.05 13.18
N ARG A 64 35.03 -4.22 14.43
CA ARG A 64 35.89 -5.35 14.87
C ARG A 64 35.12 -6.58 15.39
N VAL A 65 33.79 -6.56 15.34
CA VAL A 65 32.95 -7.58 15.97
C VAL A 65 32.21 -8.36 14.88
N THR A 66 32.34 -9.68 14.94
CA THR A 66 31.62 -10.59 14.06
C THR A 66 30.74 -11.48 14.91
N ILE A 67 29.46 -11.47 14.60
CA ILE A 67 28.40 -12.11 15.35
C ILE A 67 27.69 -13.09 14.43
N ILE A 68 27.27 -14.22 14.97
CA ILE A 68 26.40 -15.17 14.28
C ILE A 68 25.01 -15.07 14.90
N LEU A 69 24.03 -14.68 14.09
CA LEU A 69 22.62 -14.73 14.47
C LEU A 69 22.05 -16.06 13.99
N LEU A 70 21.38 -16.80 14.88
CA LEU A 70 20.76 -18.08 14.52
C LEU A 70 19.37 -18.21 15.15
N ALA A 71 18.48 -18.87 14.43
CA ALA A 71 17.13 -19.20 14.89
C ALA A 71 17.04 -20.70 15.19
N VAL A 72 16.45 -21.05 16.34
CA VAL A 72 16.14 -22.42 16.73
C VAL A 72 14.65 -22.48 17.08
N GLY A 73 13.83 -22.93 16.14
CA GLY A 73 12.37 -22.95 16.34
C GLY A 73 11.80 -21.54 16.48
N GLN A 74 11.31 -21.19 17.67
CA GLN A 74 10.75 -19.85 17.97
C GLN A 74 11.78 -18.93 18.65
N ASP A 75 12.93 -19.46 19.08
CA ASP A 75 13.94 -18.73 19.84
C ASP A 75 15.06 -18.22 18.92
N LEU A 76 15.50 -17.00 19.17
CA LEU A 76 16.64 -16.39 18.48
C LEU A 76 17.84 -16.31 19.42
N PHE A 77 19.00 -16.73 18.92
CA PHE A 77 20.26 -16.67 19.64
C PHE A 77 21.26 -15.80 18.88
N LEU A 78 21.97 -14.98 19.64
CA LEU A 78 23.07 -14.17 19.15
C LEU A 78 24.36 -14.72 19.74
N LEU A 79 25.27 -15.15 18.85
CA LEU A 79 26.59 -15.67 19.18
C LEU A 79 27.64 -14.62 18.85
N ASP A 80 28.22 -14.03 19.88
CA ASP A 80 29.48 -13.28 19.74
C ASP A 80 30.66 -14.22 20.06
N ASN A 81 31.89 -13.75 19.86
CA ASN A 81 33.13 -14.49 20.16
C ASN A 81 33.21 -15.02 21.61
N THR A 82 32.42 -14.47 22.53
CA THR A 82 32.54 -14.76 23.97
C THR A 82 31.24 -15.25 24.62
N SER A 83 30.07 -14.98 24.03
CA SER A 83 28.79 -15.29 24.67
C SER A 83 27.71 -15.72 23.67
N CYS A 84 26.77 -16.52 24.17
CA CYS A 84 25.51 -16.82 23.53
C CYS A 84 24.40 -16.14 24.33
N SER A 85 23.63 -15.25 23.69
CA SER A 85 22.51 -14.55 24.33
C SER A 85 21.19 -14.87 23.62
N VAL A 86 20.16 -15.20 24.40
CA VAL A 86 18.78 -15.36 23.91
C VAL A 86 18.16 -13.99 23.69
N VAL A 87 17.50 -13.80 22.56
CA VAL A 87 16.78 -12.56 22.23
C VAL A 87 15.30 -12.75 22.60
N VAL A 88 14.84 -12.11 23.68
CA VAL A 88 13.45 -12.17 24.14
C VAL A 88 12.64 -11.02 23.51
N SER A 89 11.45 -11.33 22.99
CA SER A 89 10.51 -10.33 22.46
C SER A 89 9.45 -10.03 23.52
N ASP A 90 9.42 -8.80 24.05
CA ASP A 90 8.23 -8.33 24.77
C ASP A 90 7.14 -7.97 23.74
N HIS A 91 5.88 -8.22 24.11
CA HIS A 91 4.62 -7.74 23.51
C HIS A 91 3.76 -8.74 22.72
N SER A 92 2.83 -9.33 23.46
CA SER A 92 1.44 -9.54 23.06
C SER A 92 0.77 -8.19 22.76
N GLY A 93 0.53 -7.88 21.49
CA GLY A 93 -0.18 -6.66 21.09
C GLY A 93 -0.66 -6.74 19.64
N SER A 94 -1.98 -6.79 19.45
CA SER A 94 -2.65 -6.70 18.16
C SER A 94 -2.28 -5.39 17.45
N VAL A 95 -1.63 -5.48 16.29
CA VAL A 95 -1.19 -4.30 15.52
C VAL A 95 -2.32 -3.84 14.59
N LEU A 96 -3.09 -2.85 15.05
CA LEU A 96 -3.89 -1.98 14.18
C LEU A 96 -2.94 -1.05 13.41
N LEU A 97 -2.85 -1.23 12.10
CA LEU A 97 -1.99 -0.49 11.15
C LEU A 97 -2.49 0.96 10.89
N GLN A 98 -2.85 1.71 11.93
CA GLN A 98 -3.24 3.13 11.79
C GLN A 98 -2.08 4.10 12.06
N GLU A 99 -0.98 3.66 12.69
CA GLU A 99 0.15 4.53 13.01
C GLU A 99 1.42 4.21 12.21
N LYS A 100 2.09 5.28 11.73
CA LYS A 100 3.34 5.21 10.97
C LYS A 100 4.52 5.01 11.94
N LEU A 101 5.03 3.78 12.03
CA LEU A 101 6.07 3.39 13.01
C LEU A 101 7.46 4.01 12.75
N CYS A 102 7.93 4.08 11.49
CA CYS A 102 9.16 4.79 11.09
C CYS A 102 9.34 4.81 9.56
N GLU A 103 10.07 5.80 9.02
CA GLU A 103 10.53 5.87 7.62
C GLU A 103 12.05 6.06 7.62
N PHE A 104 12.81 5.17 6.97
CA PHE A 104 14.26 5.26 6.85
C PHE A 104 14.70 5.13 5.40
N ASN A 105 15.60 6.01 4.97
CA ASN A 105 16.19 6.01 3.63
C ASN A 105 17.52 5.24 3.64
N SER A 106 17.54 4.04 3.05
CA SER A 106 18.73 3.20 2.99
C SER A 106 19.85 3.76 2.10
N SER A 107 19.60 4.82 1.32
CA SER A 107 20.49 5.38 0.28
C SER A 107 20.90 4.39 -0.83
N ILE A 108 20.36 3.16 -0.81
CA ILE A 108 20.61 2.11 -1.81
C ILE A 108 19.80 2.42 -3.07
N ARG A 109 20.50 2.60 -4.20
CA ARG A 109 19.91 2.89 -5.52
C ARG A 109 19.85 1.65 -6.43
N SER A 110 19.75 0.46 -5.83
CA SER A 110 19.68 -0.82 -6.54
C SER A 110 18.50 -1.64 -6.03
N PRO A 111 17.82 -2.41 -6.92
CA PRO A 111 16.75 -3.30 -6.52
C PRO A 111 17.30 -4.44 -5.64
N PRO A 112 16.49 -4.96 -4.71
CA PRO A 112 16.92 -6.06 -3.85
C PRO A 112 17.30 -7.32 -4.65
N ARG A 113 18.39 -7.97 -4.26
CA ARG A 113 18.82 -9.27 -4.85
C ARG A 113 18.09 -10.42 -4.15
N GLN A 114 17.56 -11.36 -4.94
CA GLN A 114 16.94 -12.58 -4.43
C GLN A 114 18.01 -13.54 -3.92
N MET A 115 17.84 -14.06 -2.70
CA MET A 115 18.63 -15.19 -2.20
C MET A 115 17.72 -16.42 -2.07
N VAL A 116 18.10 -17.48 -2.77
CA VAL A 116 17.40 -18.77 -2.77
C VAL A 116 17.90 -19.58 -1.57
N CYS A 117 17.00 -19.98 -0.67
CA CYS A 117 17.34 -20.82 0.47
C CYS A 117 17.15 -22.31 0.12
N PRO A 118 18.18 -23.17 0.24
CA PRO A 118 18.02 -24.62 0.09
C PRO A 118 17.03 -25.18 1.12
N THR A 119 16.29 -26.22 0.74
CA THR A 119 15.15 -26.79 1.46
C THR A 119 15.47 -27.20 2.91
N GLY A 120 14.59 -26.81 3.84
CA GLY A 120 14.64 -27.17 5.26
C GLY A 120 13.65 -26.42 6.17
N TRP A 121 13.01 -25.36 5.65
CA TRP A 121 12.15 -24.49 6.44
C TRP A 121 10.72 -25.04 6.54
N LYS A 122 10.38 -25.61 7.70
CA LYS A 122 9.00 -25.86 8.13
C LYS A 122 8.76 -25.30 9.54
N SER A 123 8.97 -24.00 9.77
CA SER A 123 8.38 -23.29 10.91
C SER A 123 8.64 -21.77 10.89
N GLY A 124 7.56 -20.98 10.84
CA GLY A 124 7.48 -19.62 11.44
C GLY A 124 8.06 -18.42 10.66
N PRO A 125 7.38 -17.26 10.61
CA PRO A 125 7.89 -16.04 9.97
C PRO A 125 8.63 -15.10 10.94
N GLY A 126 9.74 -14.50 10.51
CA GLY A 126 10.44 -13.44 11.26
C GLY A 126 11.11 -12.41 10.34
N LEU A 127 10.76 -11.13 10.48
CA LEU A 127 11.46 -9.98 9.87
C LEU A 127 12.74 -9.68 10.68
N CYS A 128 13.84 -9.18 10.11
CA CYS A 128 14.95 -8.56 10.86
C CYS A 128 15.19 -7.10 10.40
N LEU A 129 15.24 -6.15 11.35
CA LEU A 129 15.67 -4.77 11.13
C LEU A 129 16.66 -4.37 12.23
N GLY A 130 17.83 -3.81 11.87
CA GLY A 130 18.81 -3.29 12.84
C GLY A 130 19.39 -1.94 12.49
N TRP A 131 19.52 -1.07 13.52
CA TRP A 131 20.03 0.31 13.44
C TRP A 131 21.15 0.56 14.46
N ARG A 132 22.10 1.47 14.11
CA ARG A 132 23.10 2.06 15.02
C ARG A 132 22.73 3.53 15.28
N TRP A 133 22.67 3.96 16.56
CA TRP A 133 22.56 5.38 16.94
C TRP A 133 23.97 6.00 17.09
N PRO A 134 24.25 7.19 16.53
CA PRO A 134 25.39 8.00 16.95
C PRO A 134 25.07 8.72 18.27
N ARG A 135 25.97 8.62 19.25
CA ARG A 135 25.84 9.26 20.57
C ARG A 135 25.95 10.80 20.47
N SER A 136 25.02 11.49 21.14
CA SER A 136 25.35 12.61 22.05
C SER A 136 24.16 12.91 22.97
N HIS A 137 24.20 12.49 24.24
CA HIS A 137 23.90 13.34 25.40
C HIS A 137 24.28 12.62 26.72
N PRO A 138 24.61 13.39 27.78
CA PRO A 138 25.18 12.88 29.02
C PRO A 138 24.09 12.68 30.06
N THR A 139 23.86 11.45 30.48
CA THR A 139 23.48 11.07 31.86
C THR A 139 23.47 9.55 31.90
N GLY A 140 24.11 9.02 32.93
CA GLY A 140 24.41 7.60 33.01
C GLY A 140 23.17 6.75 33.20
N GLU A 141 22.84 5.97 32.16
CA GLU A 141 22.12 4.70 32.27
C GLU A 141 22.54 3.83 31.06
N ARG A 142 22.79 2.54 31.31
CA ARG A 142 23.27 1.56 30.31
C ARG A 142 22.19 1.32 29.25
N CYS A 143 22.28 1.96 28.10
CA CYS A 143 21.40 1.67 26.96
C CYS A 143 21.71 0.29 26.35
N GLN A 144 20.83 -0.69 26.57
CA GLN A 144 20.79 -1.95 25.85
C GLN A 144 20.33 -1.72 24.39
N HIS A 145 20.96 -2.42 23.45
CA HIS A 145 20.65 -2.38 22.02
C HIS A 145 19.19 -2.78 21.77
N ARG A 146 18.36 -1.87 21.24
CA ARG A 146 16.97 -2.15 20.86
C ARG A 146 16.85 -2.29 19.34
N LEU A 147 16.66 -3.52 18.89
CA LEU A 147 16.17 -3.86 17.55
C LEU A 147 14.64 -3.85 17.62
N SER A 148 13.98 -2.99 16.84
CA SER A 148 12.51 -2.92 16.77
C SER A 148 12.00 -3.63 15.52
N TRP A 149 11.19 -4.67 15.74
CA TRP A 149 10.65 -5.58 14.73
C TRP A 149 9.29 -5.08 14.21
N VAL A 150 9.07 -5.09 12.90
CA VAL A 150 7.72 -4.91 12.32
C VAL A 150 7.24 -6.26 11.77
N PRO A 151 6.18 -6.88 12.30
CA PRO A 151 5.67 -8.13 11.75
C PRO A 151 5.00 -7.86 10.39
N ALA A 152 5.67 -8.22 9.30
CA ALA A 152 5.02 -8.41 8.01
C ALA A 152 4.70 -9.89 7.85
N TRP A 153 3.40 -10.21 7.84
CA TRP A 153 2.88 -11.56 7.82
C TRP A 153 3.60 -12.46 6.80
N GLN A 154 4.11 -13.59 7.31
CA GLN A 154 4.67 -14.76 6.65
C GLN A 154 6.13 -14.79 6.16
N GLN A 155 6.92 -13.72 6.04
CA GLN A 155 8.27 -13.85 5.44
C GLN A 155 9.29 -12.83 5.96
N GLY A 156 10.55 -13.28 6.11
CA GLY A 156 11.65 -12.52 6.69
C GLY A 156 12.50 -11.75 5.69
N TRP A 157 12.94 -10.56 6.11
CA TRP A 157 13.81 -9.69 5.32
C TRP A 157 15.19 -9.69 5.96
N CYS A 158 16.24 -9.82 5.15
CA CYS A 158 17.63 -9.73 5.59
C CYS A 158 18.31 -8.56 4.88
N LEU A 159 18.58 -7.49 5.61
CA LEU A 159 19.48 -6.43 5.16
C LEU A 159 20.94 -6.90 5.34
N CYS A 160 21.60 -7.21 4.23
CA CYS A 160 23.05 -7.42 4.18
C CYS A 160 23.71 -6.14 3.66
N TRP A 161 24.90 -5.80 4.16
CA TRP A 161 25.60 -4.55 3.84
C TRP A 161 25.68 -4.29 2.32
N GLY A 162 25.27 -3.09 1.89
CA GLY A 162 25.36 -2.62 0.50
C GLY A 162 24.29 -3.14 -0.47
N SER A 163 23.49 -4.15 -0.08
CA SER A 163 22.43 -4.69 -0.92
C SER A 163 21.26 -5.20 -0.08
N LEU A 164 20.05 -4.68 -0.33
CA LEU A 164 18.84 -5.28 0.24
C LEU A 164 18.72 -6.70 -0.34
N SER A 165 18.67 -7.72 0.52
CA SER A 165 18.55 -9.11 0.07
C SER A 165 17.27 -9.72 0.60
N MET A 166 16.56 -10.42 -0.28
CA MET A 166 15.26 -10.99 0.03
C MET A 166 15.36 -12.52 0.04
N SER A 167 15.11 -13.13 1.18
CA SER A 167 15.22 -14.58 1.37
C SER A 167 13.84 -15.22 1.41
N PHE A 168 13.59 -16.18 0.52
CA PHE A 168 12.35 -16.95 0.50
C PHE A 168 12.62 -18.45 0.38
N PRO A 169 11.72 -19.30 0.90
CA PRO A 169 11.68 -20.69 0.48
C PRO A 169 11.46 -20.73 -1.04
N CYS A 170 12.32 -21.48 -1.74
CA CYS A 170 12.24 -21.60 -3.19
C CYS A 170 10.96 -22.37 -3.59
N PRO A 171 10.05 -21.79 -4.38
CA PRO A 171 8.84 -22.48 -4.83
C PRO A 171 9.18 -23.68 -5.71
N GLU A 172 8.39 -24.74 -5.61
CA GLU A 172 8.59 -26.01 -6.33
C GLU A 172 8.70 -25.78 -7.84
N ALA A 173 7.84 -24.93 -8.42
CA ALA A 173 7.88 -24.57 -9.83
C ALA A 173 9.22 -23.93 -10.27
N SER A 174 9.83 -23.06 -9.46
CA SER A 174 11.15 -22.49 -9.78
C SER A 174 12.28 -23.52 -9.58
N GLN A 175 12.16 -24.38 -8.55
CA GLN A 175 13.16 -25.44 -8.31
C GLN A 175 13.19 -26.43 -9.46
N GLU A 176 12.04 -26.86 -9.94
CA GLU A 176 11.92 -27.81 -11.05
C GLU A 176 12.54 -27.24 -12.33
N ILE A 177 12.44 -25.94 -12.58
CA ILE A 177 13.02 -25.35 -13.81
C ILE A 177 14.52 -25.10 -13.68
N PHE A 178 14.99 -24.58 -12.54
CA PHE A 178 16.39 -24.13 -12.39
C PHE A 178 17.33 -25.16 -11.76
N ARG A 179 16.83 -26.32 -11.34
CA ARG A 179 17.69 -27.40 -10.82
C ARG A 179 18.67 -27.86 -11.91
N ILE A 180 19.92 -28.06 -11.51
CA ILE A 180 20.97 -28.56 -12.40
C ILE A 180 20.55 -29.92 -12.96
N ALA A 181 20.63 -30.08 -14.29
CA ALA A 181 20.19 -31.26 -15.02
C ALA A 181 18.72 -31.64 -14.76
N SER A 182 17.84 -30.64 -14.61
CA SER A 182 16.41 -30.90 -14.50
C SER A 182 15.86 -31.42 -15.82
N MET A 183 15.09 -32.51 -15.73
CA MET A 183 14.30 -33.09 -16.82
C MET A 183 12.82 -32.73 -16.67
N ALA A 184 12.50 -31.70 -15.86
CA ALA A 184 11.12 -31.22 -15.70
C ALA A 184 10.60 -30.64 -17.03
N PRO A 185 9.29 -30.77 -17.31
CA PRO A 185 8.72 -30.33 -18.58
C PRO A 185 8.90 -28.82 -18.81
N GLY A 186 8.81 -27.99 -17.76
CA GLY A 186 9.13 -26.56 -17.84
C GLY A 186 10.61 -26.25 -18.12
N ALA A 187 11.54 -27.05 -17.59
CA ALA A 187 12.98 -26.90 -17.85
C ALA A 187 13.33 -27.23 -19.31
N LEU A 188 12.79 -28.34 -19.83
CA LEU A 188 12.97 -28.74 -21.22
C LEU A 188 12.39 -27.70 -22.19
N LEU A 189 11.23 -27.11 -21.86
CA LEU A 189 10.62 -26.06 -22.68
C LEU A 189 11.46 -24.77 -22.68
N LEU A 190 12.07 -24.43 -21.55
CA LEU A 190 12.98 -23.28 -21.45
C LEU A 190 14.25 -23.50 -22.29
N GLU A 191 14.84 -24.69 -22.25
CA GLU A 191 16.00 -25.02 -23.10
C GLU A 191 15.63 -25.09 -24.58
N ALA A 192 14.46 -25.64 -24.92
CA ALA A 192 13.95 -25.63 -26.29
C ALA A 192 13.82 -24.19 -26.83
N GLN A 193 13.33 -23.26 -26.01
CA GLN A 193 13.20 -21.86 -26.40
C GLN A 193 14.56 -21.17 -26.58
N LYS A 194 15.55 -21.46 -25.73
CA LYS A 194 16.92 -20.95 -25.88
C LYS A 194 17.60 -21.49 -27.14
N GLU A 195 17.44 -22.77 -27.44
CA GLU A 195 17.99 -23.37 -28.66
C GLU A 195 17.27 -22.86 -29.91
N TYR A 196 15.98 -22.54 -29.81
CA TYR A 196 15.22 -21.89 -30.88
C TYR A 196 15.74 -20.47 -31.17
N GLU A 197 16.04 -19.67 -30.14
CA GLU A 197 16.68 -18.36 -30.31
C GLU A 197 18.07 -18.45 -30.97
N LYS A 198 18.74 -19.61 -30.89
CA LYS A 198 20.02 -19.89 -31.56
C LYS A 198 19.87 -20.50 -32.95
N GLU A 199 18.65 -20.65 -33.46
CA GLU A 199 18.35 -21.32 -34.75
C GLU A 199 18.87 -22.78 -34.81
N SER A 200 18.93 -23.44 -33.66
CA SER A 200 19.45 -24.80 -33.51
C SER A 200 18.34 -25.85 -33.69
N GLN A 201 18.62 -26.93 -34.42
CA GLN A 201 17.67 -28.04 -34.63
C GLN A 201 17.29 -28.77 -33.32
N LYS A 202 18.13 -28.67 -32.29
CA LYS A 202 17.88 -29.26 -30.95
C LYS A 202 16.58 -28.77 -30.31
N ALA A 203 16.11 -27.58 -30.69
CA ALA A 203 14.82 -27.07 -30.22
C ALA A 203 13.65 -28.00 -30.59
N ASP A 204 13.69 -28.59 -31.79
CA ASP A 204 12.65 -29.54 -32.25
C ASP A 204 12.77 -30.89 -31.52
N GLU A 205 13.98 -31.33 -31.17
CA GLU A 205 14.21 -32.55 -30.39
C GLU A 205 13.56 -32.46 -29.01
N TYR A 206 13.84 -31.38 -28.27
CA TYR A 206 13.22 -31.13 -26.96
C TYR A 206 11.70 -30.96 -27.06
N LEU A 207 11.21 -30.30 -28.10
CA LEU A 207 9.78 -30.10 -28.30
C LEU A 207 9.05 -31.42 -28.59
N ARG A 208 9.65 -32.29 -29.41
CA ARG A 208 9.11 -33.64 -29.67
C ARG A 208 9.07 -34.46 -28.39
N GLU A 209 10.13 -34.44 -27.58
CA GLU A 209 10.17 -35.15 -26.30
C GLU A 209 9.00 -34.75 -25.38
N ILE A 210 8.74 -33.45 -25.23
CA ILE A 210 7.63 -32.94 -24.42
C ILE A 210 6.26 -33.31 -25.04
N LYS A 211 6.15 -33.27 -26.38
CA LYS A 211 4.91 -33.56 -27.10
C LYS A 211 4.56 -35.05 -27.06
N ASP A 212 5.55 -35.92 -27.20
CA ASP A 212 5.39 -37.38 -27.13
C ASP A 212 4.89 -37.82 -25.74
N GLN A 213 5.37 -37.14 -24.69
CA GLN A 213 4.91 -37.34 -23.31
C GLN A 213 3.55 -36.67 -23.01
N LYS A 214 3.01 -35.86 -23.93
CA LYS A 214 1.78 -35.07 -23.76
C LYS A 214 1.81 -34.09 -22.59
N LEU A 215 3.00 -33.67 -22.14
CA LEU A 215 3.20 -32.78 -21.00
C LEU A 215 3.31 -31.29 -21.39
N LEU A 216 3.09 -30.96 -22.66
CA LEU A 216 3.25 -29.59 -23.17
C LEU A 216 2.37 -28.54 -22.45
N PRO A 217 1.09 -28.80 -22.13
CA PRO A 217 0.29 -27.83 -21.35
C PRO A 217 0.83 -27.61 -19.93
N GLU A 218 1.35 -28.66 -19.29
CA GLU A 218 1.96 -28.59 -17.97
C GLU A 218 3.27 -27.79 -18.03
N ALA A 219 4.13 -28.04 -19.03
CA ALA A 219 5.35 -27.28 -19.27
C ALA A 219 5.09 -25.77 -19.37
N VAL A 220 4.07 -25.39 -20.16
CA VAL A 220 3.68 -23.99 -20.31
C VAL A 220 3.17 -23.42 -18.97
N SER A 221 2.35 -24.15 -18.23
CA SER A 221 1.84 -23.70 -16.92
C SER A 221 2.97 -23.53 -15.89
N GLN A 222 3.93 -24.46 -15.85
CA GLN A 222 5.08 -24.39 -14.96
C GLN A 222 5.94 -23.15 -15.26
N CYS A 223 6.23 -22.87 -16.54
CA CYS A 223 6.97 -21.68 -16.95
C CYS A 223 6.23 -20.38 -16.56
N ILE A 224 4.90 -20.33 -16.73
CA ILE A 224 4.09 -19.19 -16.32
C ILE A 224 4.16 -19.01 -14.80
N GLU A 225 4.02 -20.08 -14.02
CA GLU A 225 4.02 -19.99 -12.56
C GLU A 225 5.40 -19.61 -12.00
N ALA A 226 6.46 -20.23 -12.51
CA ALA A 226 7.84 -19.92 -12.14
C ALA A 226 8.17 -18.45 -12.41
N ALA A 227 7.70 -17.88 -13.53
CA ALA A 227 7.88 -16.46 -13.83
C ALA A 227 7.30 -15.55 -12.73
N GLY A 228 6.21 -15.96 -12.07
CA GLY A 228 5.62 -15.23 -10.94
C GLY A 228 6.53 -15.15 -9.71
N TYR A 229 7.32 -16.19 -9.47
CA TYR A 229 8.19 -16.29 -8.30
C TYR A 229 9.56 -15.68 -8.49
N GLU A 230 10.00 -15.49 -9.73
CA GLU A 230 11.24 -14.80 -10.04
C GLU A 230 11.11 -13.28 -9.82
N HIS A 231 12.21 -12.65 -9.40
CA HIS A 231 12.28 -11.20 -9.17
C HIS A 231 13.06 -10.44 -10.25
N GLU A 232 13.93 -11.13 -11.00
CA GLU A 232 14.71 -10.53 -12.07
C GLU A 232 13.88 -10.39 -13.36
N PRO A 233 13.74 -9.17 -13.93
CA PRO A 233 12.90 -8.96 -15.11
C PRO A 233 13.32 -9.77 -16.33
N ASP A 234 14.61 -10.08 -16.47
CA ASP A 234 15.11 -10.80 -17.64
C ASP A 234 14.84 -12.31 -17.56
N THR A 235 14.94 -12.90 -16.37
CA THR A 235 14.52 -14.30 -16.15
C THR A 235 13.01 -14.46 -16.30
N GLN A 236 12.22 -13.54 -15.75
CA GLN A 236 10.77 -13.50 -15.94
C GLN A 236 10.39 -13.45 -17.44
N LYS A 237 11.04 -12.58 -18.22
CA LYS A 237 10.81 -12.49 -19.67
C LYS A 237 11.21 -13.78 -20.38
N SER A 238 12.34 -14.39 -20.03
CA SER A 238 12.79 -15.65 -20.64
C SER A 238 11.78 -16.78 -20.39
N LEU A 239 11.29 -16.93 -19.15
CA LEU A 239 10.24 -17.91 -18.80
C LEU A 239 8.92 -17.65 -19.55
N LEU A 240 8.49 -16.39 -19.64
CA LEU A 240 7.28 -16.02 -20.40
C LEU A 240 7.47 -16.21 -21.92
N ARG A 241 8.66 -16.03 -22.46
CA ARG A 241 8.97 -16.35 -23.86
C ARG A 241 8.90 -17.86 -24.11
N ALA A 242 9.44 -18.68 -23.20
CA ALA A 242 9.32 -20.14 -23.26
C ALA A 242 7.86 -20.60 -23.22
N ALA A 243 7.05 -20.04 -22.31
CA ALA A 243 5.60 -20.29 -22.29
C ALA A 243 4.91 -19.82 -23.58
N SER A 244 5.30 -18.65 -24.12
CA SER A 244 4.77 -18.13 -25.39
C SER A 244 5.22 -18.93 -26.62
N PHE A 245 6.33 -19.64 -26.54
CA PHE A 245 6.78 -20.58 -27.56
C PHE A 245 5.95 -21.86 -27.50
N GLY A 246 5.81 -22.46 -26.30
CA GLY A 246 5.05 -23.69 -26.09
C GLY A 246 3.57 -23.57 -26.45
N LYS A 247 2.92 -22.42 -26.16
CA LYS A 247 1.50 -22.21 -26.49
C LYS A 247 1.19 -22.32 -27.99
N CYS A 248 2.15 -22.04 -28.87
CA CYS A 248 1.95 -22.09 -30.33
C CYS A 248 1.69 -23.52 -30.84
N PHE A 249 2.06 -24.53 -30.06
CA PHE A 249 1.93 -25.95 -30.42
C PHE A 249 0.74 -26.63 -29.72
N ILE A 250 -0.15 -25.86 -29.08
CA ILE A 250 -1.35 -26.33 -28.39
C ILE A 250 -2.58 -25.80 -29.14
N ASP A 251 -3.44 -26.71 -29.63
CA ASP A 251 -4.59 -26.34 -30.49
C ASP A 251 -5.63 -25.44 -29.81
N LYS A 252 -5.75 -25.48 -28.46
CA LYS A 252 -6.73 -24.71 -27.67
C LYS A 252 -6.20 -24.29 -26.30
N PHE A 253 -5.17 -23.45 -26.26
CA PHE A 253 -4.64 -22.92 -25.00
C PHE A 253 -5.48 -21.76 -24.45
N PRO A 254 -5.91 -21.79 -23.17
CA PRO A 254 -6.62 -20.67 -22.53
C PRO A 254 -5.66 -19.48 -22.28
N PRO A 255 -5.82 -18.31 -22.94
CA PRO A 255 -4.88 -17.20 -22.82
C PRO A 255 -4.93 -16.47 -21.47
N GLU A 256 -5.97 -16.69 -20.66
CA GLU A 256 -6.26 -15.91 -19.46
C GLU A 256 -5.13 -15.98 -18.44
N SER A 257 -4.57 -17.18 -18.20
CA SER A 257 -3.50 -17.39 -17.22
C SER A 257 -2.21 -16.67 -17.61
N PHE A 258 -1.85 -16.74 -18.90
CA PHE A 258 -0.67 -16.09 -19.46
C PHE A 258 -0.79 -14.56 -19.42
N VAL A 259 -1.93 -14.03 -19.88
CA VAL A 259 -2.19 -12.58 -19.91
C VAL A 259 -2.22 -12.01 -18.49
N ARG A 260 -2.89 -12.71 -17.56
CA ARG A 260 -2.97 -12.30 -16.16
C ARG A 260 -1.59 -12.28 -15.50
N MET A 261 -0.76 -13.30 -15.72
CA MET A 261 0.60 -13.31 -15.19
C MET A 261 1.44 -12.15 -15.74
N CYS A 262 1.33 -11.83 -17.03
CA CYS A 262 2.02 -10.68 -17.62
C CYS A 262 1.58 -9.35 -16.99
N GLN A 263 0.27 -9.20 -16.75
CA GLN A 263 -0.29 -8.02 -16.08
C GLN A 263 0.21 -7.90 -14.63
N ASP A 264 0.12 -9.00 -13.87
CA ASP A 264 0.53 -9.07 -12.47
C ASP A 264 2.02 -8.77 -12.30
N LEU A 265 2.88 -9.35 -13.15
CA LEU A 265 4.32 -9.10 -13.13
C LEU A 265 4.67 -7.66 -13.48
N ARG A 266 3.94 -7.03 -14.40
CA ARG A 266 4.17 -5.62 -14.74
C ARG A 266 3.87 -4.71 -13.55
N VAL A 267 2.78 -4.96 -12.83
CA VAL A 267 2.42 -4.23 -11.60
C VAL A 267 3.44 -4.52 -10.50
N LEU A 268 3.77 -5.80 -10.27
CA LEU A 268 4.75 -6.24 -9.26
C LEU A 268 6.12 -5.61 -9.48
N ASN A 269 6.63 -5.60 -10.70
CA ASN A 269 7.93 -5.01 -11.01
C ASN A 269 7.93 -3.49 -10.81
N ALA A 270 6.82 -2.81 -11.15
CA ALA A 270 6.69 -1.38 -10.92
C ALA A 270 6.70 -1.02 -9.43
N VAL A 271 6.05 -1.81 -8.57
CA VAL A 271 6.04 -1.56 -7.11
C VAL A 271 7.31 -2.03 -6.41
N ARG A 272 8.00 -3.03 -6.97
CA ARG A 272 9.31 -3.52 -6.50
C ARG A 272 10.47 -2.60 -6.85
N ASP A 273 10.28 -1.67 -7.78
CA ASP A 273 11.31 -0.70 -8.15
C ASP A 273 11.87 -0.01 -6.90
N TYR A 274 13.19 0.20 -6.86
CA TYR A 274 13.88 0.73 -5.68
C TYR A 274 13.40 2.13 -5.30
N GLN A 275 12.86 2.91 -6.25
CA GLN A 275 12.30 4.24 -5.99
C GLN A 275 10.95 4.16 -5.25
N ILE A 276 10.22 3.06 -5.44
CA ILE A 276 8.91 2.82 -4.81
C ILE A 276 9.07 2.06 -3.50
N GLY A 277 9.93 1.05 -3.49
CA GLY A 277 10.30 0.30 -2.28
C GLY A 277 9.12 -0.43 -1.65
N VAL A 278 8.24 -1.03 -2.46
CA VAL A 278 7.19 -1.95 -2.01
C VAL A 278 7.52 -3.36 -2.46
N PRO A 279 8.35 -4.06 -1.68
CA PRO A 279 8.87 -5.35 -2.09
C PRO A 279 7.84 -6.44 -1.76
N LEU A 280 7.01 -6.77 -2.74
CA LEU A 280 5.92 -7.76 -2.64
C LEU A 280 6.25 -9.04 -3.37
N THR A 281 5.98 -10.20 -2.77
CA THR A 281 6.00 -11.48 -3.48
C THR A 281 4.72 -11.70 -4.27
N PHE A 282 4.76 -12.59 -5.26
CA PHE A 282 3.58 -12.91 -6.06
C PHE A 282 2.45 -13.54 -5.22
N THR A 283 2.79 -14.40 -4.24
CA THR A 283 1.82 -14.97 -3.31
C THR A 283 1.16 -13.90 -2.43
N GLN A 284 1.95 -12.91 -1.98
CA GLN A 284 1.42 -11.80 -1.19
C GLN A 284 0.51 -10.94 -2.06
N TYR A 285 0.94 -10.58 -3.26
CA TYR A 285 0.15 -9.80 -4.21
C TYR A 285 -1.21 -10.47 -4.51
N LYS A 286 -1.24 -11.78 -4.72
CA LYS A 286 -2.49 -12.55 -4.90
C LYS A 286 -3.43 -12.48 -3.69
N ARG A 287 -2.89 -12.50 -2.46
CA ARG A 287 -3.69 -12.48 -1.23
C ARG A 287 -4.13 -11.08 -0.82
N LEU A 288 -3.33 -10.07 -1.13
CA LEU A 288 -3.52 -8.70 -0.67
C LEU A 288 -4.67 -8.00 -1.37
N THR A 289 -5.03 -8.45 -2.58
CA THR A 289 -5.91 -7.77 -3.55
C THR A 289 -5.33 -6.45 -4.08
N ILE A 290 -5.76 -6.05 -5.27
CA ILE A 290 -5.27 -4.84 -5.94
C ILE A 290 -5.71 -3.57 -5.19
N GLU A 291 -6.90 -3.58 -4.60
CA GLU A 291 -7.45 -2.43 -3.87
C GLU A 291 -6.59 -2.05 -2.67
N VAL A 292 -6.16 -3.02 -1.87
CA VAL A 292 -5.29 -2.77 -0.70
C VAL A 292 -3.90 -2.30 -1.15
N LEU A 293 -3.42 -2.79 -2.30
CA LEU A 293 -2.16 -2.30 -2.88
C LEU A 293 -2.27 -0.82 -3.25
N LEU A 294 -3.35 -0.44 -3.92
CA LEU A 294 -3.62 0.95 -4.27
C LEU A 294 -3.74 1.83 -3.02
N ASP A 295 -4.45 1.37 -1.99
CA ASP A 295 -4.58 2.10 -0.72
C ASP A 295 -3.21 2.35 -0.06
N ARG A 296 -2.32 1.34 -0.09
CA ARG A 296 -0.95 1.51 0.42
C ARG A 296 -0.13 2.51 -0.39
N LEU A 297 -0.26 2.50 -1.71
CA LEU A 297 0.42 3.47 -2.58
C LEU A 297 -0.09 4.89 -2.34
N VAL A 298 -1.41 5.02 -2.17
CA VAL A 298 -2.09 6.29 -1.87
C VAL A 298 -1.67 6.85 -0.51
N LEU A 299 -1.59 6.02 0.54
CA LEU A 299 -1.07 6.41 1.86
C LEU A 299 0.41 6.85 1.80
N ARG A 300 1.20 6.25 0.91
CA ARG A 300 2.58 6.67 0.62
C ARG A 300 2.69 7.87 -0.33
N ARG A 301 1.56 8.44 -0.77
CA ARG A 301 1.48 9.60 -1.69
C ARG A 301 2.05 9.32 -3.09
N LEU A 302 2.10 8.05 -3.50
CA LEU A 302 2.54 7.61 -4.82
C LEU A 302 1.38 7.62 -5.82
N TYR A 303 0.66 8.74 -5.90
CA TYR A 303 -0.54 8.89 -6.72
C TYR A 303 -0.32 8.60 -8.22
N PRO A 304 0.76 9.09 -8.88
CA PRO A 304 0.95 8.84 -10.31
C PRO A 304 1.07 7.35 -10.64
N LEU A 305 1.76 6.59 -9.79
CA LEU A 305 1.90 5.15 -9.98
C LEU A 305 0.55 4.44 -9.78
N ALA A 306 -0.19 4.81 -8.73
CA ALA A 306 -1.49 4.22 -8.44
C ALA A 306 -2.49 4.46 -9.59
N ILE A 307 -2.54 5.68 -10.16
CA ILE A 307 -3.39 6.01 -11.30
C ILE A 307 -3.02 5.17 -12.53
N ARG A 308 -1.72 5.07 -12.85
CA ARG A 308 -1.26 4.25 -13.99
C ARG A 308 -1.60 2.77 -13.83
N ILE A 309 -1.56 2.24 -12.61
CA ILE A 309 -1.96 0.86 -12.32
C ILE A 309 -3.47 0.69 -12.55
N CYS A 310 -4.30 1.63 -12.08
CA CYS A 310 -5.75 1.60 -12.31
C CYS A 310 -6.12 1.64 -13.79
N GLU A 311 -5.50 2.54 -14.56
CA GLU A 311 -5.70 2.65 -16.02
C GLU A 311 -5.27 1.37 -16.74
N TYR A 312 -4.13 0.80 -16.35
CA TYR A 312 -3.58 -0.42 -16.94
C TYR A 312 -4.48 -1.64 -16.70
N LEU A 313 -4.99 -1.80 -15.48
CA LEU A 313 -5.87 -2.89 -15.10
C LEU A 313 -7.33 -2.65 -15.50
N ARG A 314 -7.65 -1.46 -16.04
CA ARG A 314 -9.01 -1.06 -16.44
C ARG A 314 -10.02 -1.23 -15.31
N LEU A 315 -9.64 -0.82 -14.10
CA LEU A 315 -10.56 -0.81 -12.96
C LEU A 315 -11.70 0.17 -13.20
N SER A 316 -12.88 -0.13 -12.64
CA SER A 316 -14.02 0.79 -12.68
C SER A 316 -13.63 2.19 -12.20
N GLU A 317 -14.13 3.23 -12.86
CA GLU A 317 -13.81 4.63 -12.53
C GLU A 317 -14.06 4.95 -11.05
N ILE A 318 -15.12 4.37 -10.47
CA ILE A 318 -15.54 4.56 -9.07
C ILE A 318 -14.56 3.90 -8.08
N GLN A 319 -14.05 2.71 -8.41
CA GLN A 319 -13.14 1.96 -7.54
C GLN A 319 -11.66 2.29 -7.80
N GLY A 320 -11.36 2.89 -8.95
CA GLY A 320 -10.01 3.17 -9.42
C GLY A 320 -9.59 4.62 -9.23
N VAL A 321 -9.65 5.40 -10.32
CA VAL A 321 -9.00 6.72 -10.41
C VAL A 321 -9.72 7.77 -9.56
N SER A 322 -11.06 7.78 -9.53
CA SER A 322 -11.83 8.81 -8.81
C SER A 322 -11.54 8.79 -7.31
N ARG A 323 -11.50 7.60 -6.71
CA ARG A 323 -11.13 7.37 -5.30
C ARG A 323 -9.73 7.87 -4.97
N ILE A 324 -8.75 7.59 -5.84
CA ILE A 324 -7.36 8.01 -5.66
C ILE A 324 -7.26 9.54 -5.72
N LEU A 325 -7.97 10.16 -6.66
CA LEU A 325 -8.01 11.60 -6.84
C LEU A 325 -8.74 12.31 -5.69
N ALA A 326 -9.82 11.74 -5.16
CA ALA A 326 -10.50 12.25 -3.98
C ALA A 326 -9.57 12.25 -2.76
N HIS A 327 -8.81 11.16 -2.54
CA HIS A 327 -7.82 11.10 -1.45
C HIS A 327 -6.67 12.09 -1.68
N TRP A 328 -6.20 12.25 -2.92
CA TRP A 328 -5.22 13.27 -3.28
C TRP A 328 -5.71 14.69 -2.96
N ALA A 329 -6.96 15.01 -3.32
CA ALA A 329 -7.56 16.31 -3.05
C ALA A 329 -7.70 16.57 -1.54
N CYS A 330 -8.17 15.56 -0.78
CA CYS A 330 -8.25 15.62 0.69
C CYS A 330 -6.87 15.86 1.33
N TYR A 331 -5.82 15.26 0.78
CA TYR A 331 -4.44 15.50 1.22
C TYR A 331 -3.96 16.91 0.82
N LYS A 332 -4.30 17.39 -0.38
CA LYS A 332 -3.92 18.71 -0.88
C LYS A 332 -4.49 19.84 -0.03
N VAL A 333 -5.75 19.70 0.36
CA VAL A 333 -6.48 20.63 1.24
C VAL A 333 -5.81 20.81 2.61
N GLN A 334 -5.19 19.76 3.14
CA GLN A 334 -4.52 19.77 4.45
C GLN A 334 -3.21 20.58 4.45
N GLN A 335 -2.66 20.94 3.27
CA GLN A 335 -1.39 21.66 3.16
C GLN A 335 -1.56 23.15 3.51
N LYS A 336 -1.15 23.56 4.72
CA LYS A 336 -1.28 24.94 5.20
C LYS A 336 -0.32 25.94 4.56
N ASP A 337 0.71 25.44 3.86
CA ASP A 337 1.81 26.27 3.34
C ASP A 337 1.45 27.03 2.04
N LYS A 338 0.28 26.75 1.47
CA LYS A 338 -0.18 27.30 0.18
C LYS A 338 -1.45 28.12 0.36
N SER A 339 -1.65 29.12 -0.51
CA SER A 339 -2.87 29.93 -0.48
C SER A 339 -4.11 29.08 -0.82
N ASP A 340 -5.25 29.46 -0.24
CA ASP A 340 -6.52 28.78 -0.47
C ASP A 340 -6.94 28.84 -1.95
N GLU A 341 -6.57 29.90 -2.67
CA GLU A 341 -6.86 30.08 -4.10
C GLU A 341 -6.08 29.12 -4.99
N GLU A 342 -4.77 29.01 -4.76
CA GLU A 342 -3.92 28.08 -5.50
C GLU A 342 -4.36 26.64 -5.29
N VAL A 343 -4.74 26.29 -4.06
CA VAL A 343 -5.23 24.94 -3.74
C VAL A 343 -6.55 24.65 -4.45
N ALA A 344 -7.52 25.58 -4.38
CA ALA A 344 -8.81 25.42 -5.06
C ALA A 344 -8.65 25.28 -6.58
N HIS A 345 -7.83 26.15 -7.20
CA HIS A 345 -7.59 26.11 -8.64
C HIS A 345 -6.87 24.82 -9.07
N ALA A 346 -5.84 24.38 -8.32
CA ALA A 346 -5.11 23.16 -8.64
C ALA A 346 -5.98 21.90 -8.50
N ILE A 347 -6.90 21.88 -7.53
CA ILE A 347 -7.88 20.80 -7.37
C ILE A 347 -8.85 20.80 -8.54
N ASN A 348 -9.46 21.94 -8.87
CA ASN A 348 -10.41 22.05 -9.98
C ASN A 348 -9.78 21.69 -11.34
N GLN A 349 -8.55 22.13 -11.60
CA GLN A 349 -7.84 21.79 -12.85
C GLN A 349 -7.61 20.28 -13.02
N LYS A 350 -7.52 19.53 -11.92
CA LYS A 350 -7.28 18.08 -11.96
C LYS A 350 -8.55 17.24 -11.87
N LEU A 351 -9.56 17.72 -11.14
CA LEU A 351 -10.81 17.00 -10.90
C LEU A 351 -11.93 17.42 -11.86
N GLY A 352 -11.86 18.60 -12.47
CA GLY A 352 -12.95 19.21 -13.23
C GLY A 352 -13.44 18.35 -14.39
N ASP A 353 -12.55 17.56 -15.01
CA ASP A 353 -12.88 16.69 -16.13
C ASP A 353 -13.21 15.24 -15.72
N THR A 354 -13.06 14.89 -14.44
CA THR A 354 -13.23 13.51 -13.97
C THR A 354 -14.62 13.24 -13.39
N PRO A 355 -15.41 12.33 -13.98
CA PRO A 355 -16.75 12.02 -13.50
C PRO A 355 -16.71 11.26 -12.16
N GLY A 356 -17.75 11.48 -11.33
CA GLY A 356 -18.00 10.70 -10.12
C GLY A 356 -17.28 11.19 -8.85
N ILE A 357 -16.62 12.34 -8.87
CA ILE A 357 -15.98 12.93 -7.69
C ILE A 357 -16.90 13.99 -7.08
N SER A 358 -17.15 13.87 -5.77
CA SER A 358 -17.93 14.85 -5.00
C SER A 358 -16.99 15.90 -4.40
N TYR A 359 -17.11 17.16 -4.83
CA TYR A 359 -16.42 18.29 -4.20
C TYR A 359 -16.95 18.54 -2.78
N SER A 360 -18.19 18.16 -2.48
CA SER A 360 -18.77 18.25 -1.12
C SER A 360 -17.93 17.54 -0.06
N GLU A 361 -17.45 16.32 -0.35
CA GLU A 361 -16.60 15.54 0.58
C GLU A 361 -15.24 16.22 0.81
N ILE A 362 -14.65 16.74 -0.26
CA ILE A 362 -13.35 17.43 -0.21
C ILE A 362 -13.48 18.75 0.57
N ALA A 363 -14.57 19.49 0.35
CA ALA A 363 -14.88 20.71 1.07
C ALA A 363 -15.16 20.46 2.55
N ALA A 364 -15.85 19.37 2.90
CA ALA A 364 -16.06 18.97 4.29
C ALA A 364 -14.72 18.72 4.98
N ARG A 365 -13.78 18.05 4.30
CA ARG A 365 -12.42 17.86 4.82
C ARG A 365 -11.66 19.18 4.97
N ALA A 366 -11.85 20.15 4.08
CA ALA A 366 -11.26 21.49 4.20
C ALA A 366 -11.78 22.25 5.42
N TYR A 367 -13.08 22.15 5.67
CA TYR A 367 -13.71 22.71 6.84
C TYR A 367 -13.18 22.08 8.14
N ASP A 368 -13.06 20.75 8.19
CA ASP A 368 -12.50 20.04 9.35
C ASP A 368 -11.04 20.43 9.64
N CYS A 369 -10.30 20.86 8.61
CA CYS A 369 -8.94 21.38 8.74
C CYS A 369 -8.88 22.86 9.17
N GLY A 370 -10.03 23.52 9.37
CA GLY A 370 -10.16 24.93 9.73
C GLY A 370 -10.04 25.90 8.55
N ARG A 371 -10.04 25.42 7.30
CA ARG A 371 -9.92 26.26 6.10
C ARG A 371 -11.29 26.56 5.51
N THR A 372 -12.03 27.44 6.17
CA THR A 372 -13.43 27.77 5.81
C THR A 372 -13.56 28.40 4.43
N GLU A 373 -12.64 29.31 4.06
CA GLU A 373 -12.70 30.00 2.76
C GLU A 373 -12.38 29.06 1.60
N LEU A 374 -11.37 28.20 1.76
CA LEU A 374 -11.10 27.10 0.81
C LEU A 374 -12.32 26.18 0.64
N ALA A 375 -12.99 25.80 1.73
CA ALA A 375 -14.17 24.95 1.68
C ALA A 375 -15.32 25.59 0.88
N ILE A 376 -15.55 26.89 1.03
CA ILE A 376 -16.56 27.64 0.24
C ILE A 376 -16.18 27.64 -1.24
N LYS A 377 -14.92 27.95 -1.58
CA LYS A 377 -14.46 27.97 -2.98
C LYS A 377 -14.56 26.59 -3.65
N LEU A 378 -14.25 25.51 -2.92
CA LEU A 378 -14.38 24.16 -3.45
C LEU A 378 -15.84 23.77 -3.68
N LEU A 379 -16.76 24.22 -2.82
CA LEU A 379 -18.19 23.99 -2.97
C LEU A 379 -18.78 24.67 -4.22
N GLU A 380 -18.24 25.80 -4.66
CA GLU A 380 -18.68 26.47 -5.89
C GLU A 380 -18.49 25.60 -7.15
N TYR A 381 -17.56 24.64 -7.12
CA TYR A 381 -17.34 23.67 -8.20
C TYR A 381 -18.26 22.45 -8.14
N GLU A 382 -19.02 22.25 -7.05
CA GLU A 382 -19.99 21.15 -6.97
C GLU A 382 -21.23 21.47 -7.83
N PRO A 383 -21.61 20.63 -8.81
CA PRO A 383 -22.79 20.90 -9.64
C PRO A 383 -24.12 20.63 -8.91
N ARG A 384 -24.10 19.83 -7.84
CA ARG A 384 -25.30 19.40 -7.11
C ARG A 384 -25.60 20.32 -5.93
N SER A 385 -26.58 21.20 -6.09
CA SER A 385 -27.01 22.13 -5.02
C SER A 385 -27.47 21.44 -3.74
N GLY A 386 -28.07 20.25 -3.85
CA GLY A 386 -28.49 19.43 -2.71
C GLY A 386 -27.34 18.96 -1.81
N GLU A 387 -26.12 18.86 -2.34
CA GLU A 387 -24.90 18.54 -1.57
C GLU A 387 -24.22 19.80 -1.04
N GLN A 388 -24.34 20.92 -1.75
CA GLN A 388 -23.77 22.21 -1.34
C GLN A 388 -24.43 22.78 -0.08
N VAL A 389 -25.76 22.86 -0.10
CA VAL A 389 -26.54 23.60 0.90
C VAL A 389 -26.40 23.01 2.32
N PRO A 390 -26.48 21.69 2.55
CA PRO A 390 -26.27 21.11 3.88
C PRO A 390 -24.88 21.43 4.46
N LEU A 391 -23.83 21.40 3.63
CA LEU A 391 -22.49 21.73 4.09
C LEU A 391 -22.35 23.22 4.43
N LEU A 392 -22.94 24.12 3.63
CA LEU A 392 -22.96 25.56 3.93
C LEU A 392 -23.68 25.89 5.24
N LEU A 393 -24.77 25.17 5.54
CA LEU A 393 -25.47 25.28 6.82
C LEU A 393 -24.58 24.81 7.98
N LYS A 394 -23.90 23.67 7.84
CA LYS A 394 -22.91 23.18 8.84
C LYS A 394 -21.79 24.19 9.09
N MET A 395 -21.35 24.90 8.05
CA MET A 395 -20.33 25.95 8.14
C MET A 395 -20.84 27.30 8.69
N LYS A 396 -22.11 27.38 9.14
CA LYS A 396 -22.77 28.60 9.61
C LYS A 396 -22.83 29.73 8.58
N ARG A 397 -22.80 29.39 7.29
CA ARG A 397 -22.92 30.36 6.17
C ARG A 397 -24.38 30.45 5.70
N SER A 398 -25.29 30.73 6.63
CA SER A 398 -26.75 30.79 6.46
C SER A 398 -27.23 31.61 5.27
N LYS A 399 -26.69 32.82 5.08
CA LYS A 399 -27.10 33.71 3.98
C LYS A 399 -26.72 33.15 2.60
N LEU A 400 -25.54 32.53 2.51
CA LEU A 400 -25.03 31.93 1.27
C LEU A 400 -25.73 30.60 0.97
N ALA A 401 -26.05 29.81 2.00
CA ALA A 401 -26.87 28.61 1.86
C ALA A 401 -28.26 28.95 1.29
N LEU A 402 -28.89 30.02 1.78
CA LEU A 402 -30.19 30.46 1.28
C LEU A 402 -30.12 30.95 -0.17
N SER A 403 -29.10 31.74 -0.53
CA SER A 403 -28.95 32.19 -1.92
C SER A 403 -28.73 31.00 -2.87
N LYS A 404 -27.90 30.03 -2.49
CA LYS A 404 -27.64 28.82 -3.31
C LYS A 404 -28.87 27.91 -3.43
N ALA A 405 -29.68 27.80 -2.37
CA ALA A 405 -30.95 27.08 -2.45
C ALA A 405 -31.92 27.77 -3.43
N ILE A 406 -32.01 29.10 -3.40
CA ILE A 406 -32.86 29.86 -4.34
C ILE A 406 -32.34 29.70 -5.79
N GLU A 407 -31.03 29.81 -6.01
CA GLU A 407 -30.40 29.60 -7.33
C GLU A 407 -30.67 28.20 -7.89
N SER A 408 -30.80 27.18 -7.03
CA SER A 408 -31.12 25.81 -7.46
C SER A 408 -32.53 25.64 -8.01
N GLY A 409 -33.46 26.54 -7.67
CA GLY A 409 -34.88 26.44 -8.01
C GLY A 409 -35.64 25.32 -7.28
N ASP A 410 -34.98 24.55 -6.41
CA ASP A 410 -35.61 23.49 -5.63
C ASP A 410 -36.35 24.07 -4.42
N THR A 411 -37.69 24.04 -4.46
CA THR A 411 -38.53 24.54 -3.38
C THR A 411 -38.32 23.78 -2.07
N ASP A 412 -38.04 22.48 -2.13
CA ASP A 412 -37.84 21.65 -0.94
C ASP A 412 -36.54 22.02 -0.23
N LEU A 413 -35.49 22.27 -1.01
CA LEU A 413 -34.20 22.74 -0.49
C LEU A 413 -34.33 24.13 0.15
N VAL A 414 -35.11 25.03 -0.46
CA VAL A 414 -35.40 26.35 0.12
C VAL A 414 -36.18 26.21 1.44
N TYR A 415 -37.21 25.36 1.50
CA TYR A 415 -37.94 25.11 2.75
C TYR A 415 -37.02 24.54 3.83
N THR A 416 -36.16 23.59 3.47
CA THR A 416 -35.17 23.00 4.39
C THR A 416 -34.27 24.07 5.01
N VAL A 417 -33.74 24.99 4.20
CA VAL A 417 -32.92 26.11 4.69
C VAL A 417 -33.75 27.03 5.57
N VAL A 418 -34.93 27.48 5.13
CA VAL A 418 -35.75 28.44 5.87
C VAL A 418 -36.17 27.88 7.24
N LEU A 419 -36.57 26.61 7.30
CA LEU A 419 -36.92 25.94 8.56
C LEU A 419 -35.71 25.80 9.48
N HIS A 420 -34.53 25.48 8.94
CA HIS A 420 -33.29 25.46 9.71
C HIS A 420 -32.95 26.85 10.28
N LEU A 421 -33.08 27.90 9.47
CA LEU A 421 -32.84 29.28 9.90
C LEU A 421 -33.80 29.74 11.00
N LYS A 422 -35.07 29.31 10.94
CA LYS A 422 -36.07 29.62 11.96
C LYS A 422 -35.69 29.06 13.34
N ASN A 423 -35.07 27.90 13.37
CA ASN A 423 -34.65 27.24 14.62
C ASN A 423 -33.34 27.81 15.18
N GLU A 424 -32.40 28.22 14.33
CA GLU A 424 -31.08 28.71 14.74
C GLU A 424 -31.03 30.22 15.02
N LEU A 425 -31.78 31.02 14.26
CA LEU A 425 -31.74 32.48 14.35
C LEU A 425 -32.81 33.03 15.30
N ASN A 426 -32.52 34.18 15.91
CA ASN A 426 -33.55 34.91 16.64
C ASN A 426 -34.62 35.45 15.65
N ARG A 427 -35.86 35.65 16.12
CA ARG A 427 -36.99 36.08 15.26
C ARG A 427 -36.65 37.32 14.42
N GLY A 428 -36.01 38.33 15.00
CA GLY A 428 -35.65 39.57 14.28
C GLY A 428 -34.64 39.35 13.14
N THR A 429 -33.55 38.63 13.40
CA THR A 429 -32.50 38.33 12.40
C THR A 429 -32.99 37.37 11.33
N PHE A 430 -33.88 36.44 11.68
CA PHE A 430 -34.57 35.57 10.75
C PHE A 430 -35.41 36.38 9.74
N PHE A 431 -36.30 37.26 10.23
CA PHE A 431 -37.12 38.09 9.36
C PHE A 431 -36.29 39.06 8.52
N MET A 432 -35.28 39.71 9.10
CA MET A 432 -34.34 40.55 8.35
C MET A 432 -33.64 39.78 7.22
N THR A 433 -33.27 38.51 7.45
CA THR A 433 -32.62 37.69 6.42
C THR A 433 -33.59 37.32 5.29
N LEU A 434 -34.85 37.01 5.63
CA LEU A 434 -35.90 36.71 4.65
C LEU A 434 -36.32 37.94 3.84
N GLN A 435 -36.41 39.12 4.45
CA GLN A 435 -36.76 40.36 3.75
C GLN A 435 -35.74 40.71 2.64
N ASN A 436 -34.46 40.40 2.87
CA ASN A 436 -33.42 40.59 1.86
C ASN A 436 -33.50 39.56 0.70
N GLN A 437 -34.37 38.54 0.80
CA GLN A 437 -34.51 37.45 -0.18
C GLN A 437 -36.00 37.20 -0.49
N PRO A 438 -36.60 37.94 -1.45
CA PRO A 438 -38.05 37.97 -1.66
C PRO A 438 -38.65 36.60 -2.05
N VAL A 439 -37.88 35.75 -2.73
CA VAL A 439 -38.30 34.39 -3.12
C VAL A 439 -38.44 33.48 -1.90
N ALA A 440 -37.52 33.56 -0.94
CA ALA A 440 -37.63 32.79 0.30
C ALA A 440 -38.79 33.28 1.16
N LEU A 441 -39.04 34.59 1.19
CA LEU A 441 -40.14 35.19 1.94
C LEU A 441 -41.51 34.82 1.37
N SER A 442 -41.66 34.77 0.04
CA SER A 442 -42.92 34.34 -0.58
C SER A 442 -43.25 32.87 -0.29
N LEU A 443 -42.24 31.99 -0.38
CA LEU A 443 -42.37 30.58 -0.02
C LEU A 443 -42.68 30.41 1.48
N TYR A 444 -42.01 31.16 2.35
CA TYR A 444 -42.30 31.12 3.79
C TYR A 444 -43.72 31.59 4.12
N ARG A 445 -44.23 32.63 3.45
CA ARG A 445 -45.64 33.05 3.59
C ARG A 445 -46.61 31.95 3.17
N GLN A 446 -46.31 31.25 2.08
CA GLN A 446 -47.12 30.11 1.63
C GLN A 446 -47.12 28.99 2.68
N PHE A 447 -45.97 28.66 3.26
CA PHE A 447 -45.86 27.72 4.36
C PHE A 447 -46.71 28.15 5.58
N CYS A 448 -46.61 29.43 5.99
CA CYS A 448 -47.37 29.96 7.13
C CYS A 448 -48.89 29.94 6.90
N LYS A 449 -49.36 30.14 5.66
CA LYS A 449 -50.80 30.02 5.32
C LYS A 449 -51.38 28.65 5.68
N HIS A 450 -50.58 27.58 5.56
CA HIS A 450 -51.02 26.22 5.82
C HIS A 450 -50.80 25.77 7.28
N GLN A 451 -49.67 26.11 7.89
CA GLN A 451 -49.32 25.58 9.21
C GLN A 451 -49.39 26.60 10.37
N GLU A 452 -49.05 27.86 10.14
CA GLU A 452 -48.89 28.86 11.20
C GLU A 452 -49.56 30.20 10.85
N ARG A 453 -50.87 30.29 11.11
CA ARG A 453 -51.67 31.48 10.79
C ARG A 453 -51.29 32.70 11.64
N GLU A 454 -50.86 32.51 12.88
CA GLU A 454 -50.48 33.62 13.77
C GLU A 454 -49.18 34.29 13.34
N THR A 455 -48.16 33.52 12.94
CA THR A 455 -46.90 34.10 12.41
C THR A 455 -47.10 34.79 11.07
N LEU A 456 -48.08 34.36 10.27
CA LEU A 456 -48.48 35.06 9.06
C LEU A 456 -49.06 36.46 9.35
N LYS A 457 -49.87 36.59 10.41
CA LYS A 457 -50.41 37.89 10.85
C LYS A 457 -49.28 38.82 11.30
N ASP A 458 -48.33 38.31 12.07
CA ASP A 458 -47.14 39.07 12.50
C ASP A 458 -46.33 39.59 11.29
N LEU A 459 -46.15 38.75 10.27
CA LEU A 459 -45.47 39.12 9.03
C LEU A 459 -46.18 40.25 8.28
N TYR A 460 -47.50 40.17 8.12
CA TYR A 460 -48.26 41.23 7.45
C TYR A 460 -48.24 42.55 8.21
N ASN A 461 -48.21 42.50 9.54
CA ASN A 461 -48.04 43.68 10.39
C ASN A 461 -46.63 44.28 10.27
N GLN A 462 -45.58 43.45 10.18
CA GLN A 462 -44.20 43.93 10.07
C GLN A 462 -43.87 44.52 8.69
N ASP A 463 -44.48 44.01 7.64
CA ASP A 463 -44.29 44.48 6.26
C ASP A 463 -45.26 45.64 5.89
N ASP A 464 -46.02 46.19 6.84
CA ASP A 464 -47.06 47.21 6.66
C ASP A 464 -48.06 46.90 5.53
N ASN A 465 -48.32 45.61 5.29
CA ASN A 465 -49.24 45.18 4.22
C ASN A 465 -50.68 45.11 4.75
N HIS A 466 -51.29 46.28 4.90
CA HIS A 466 -52.65 46.41 5.43
C HIS A 466 -53.72 45.68 4.59
N GLN A 467 -53.48 45.51 3.29
CA GLN A 467 -54.42 44.83 2.39
C GLN A 467 -54.49 43.32 2.67
N GLU A 468 -53.34 42.66 2.74
CA GLU A 468 -53.26 41.23 3.07
C GLU A 468 -53.70 40.94 4.51
N LEU A 469 -53.43 41.86 5.44
CA LEU A 469 -53.91 41.77 6.82
C LEU A 469 -55.45 41.84 6.89
N GLY A 470 -56.07 42.73 6.12
CA GLY A 470 -57.53 42.80 5.98
C GLY A 470 -58.10 41.49 5.43
N ASN A 471 -57.50 40.97 4.36
CA ASN A 471 -57.89 39.68 3.77
C ASN A 471 -57.77 38.52 4.78
N PHE A 472 -56.72 38.50 5.60
CA PHE A 472 -56.51 37.50 6.64
C PHE A 472 -57.63 37.54 7.70
N HIS A 473 -58.03 38.73 8.16
CA HIS A 473 -59.13 38.88 9.11
C HIS A 473 -60.48 38.45 8.54
N VAL A 474 -60.75 38.80 7.28
CA VAL A 474 -61.94 38.36 6.56
C VAL A 474 -61.96 36.83 6.45
N HIS A 475 -60.87 36.21 5.99
CA HIS A 475 -60.80 34.75 5.85
C HIS A 475 -60.92 34.01 7.19
N SER A 476 -60.35 34.57 8.26
CA SER A 476 -60.46 34.03 9.61
C SER A 476 -61.88 34.15 10.19
N SER A 477 -62.72 35.07 9.69
CA SER A 477 -64.11 35.20 10.11
C SER A 477 -65.06 34.19 9.46
N TYR A 478 -64.64 33.57 8.35
CA TYR A 478 -65.38 32.54 7.62
C TYR A 478 -64.92 31.10 7.90
N SER A 479 -63.79 30.93 8.62
CA SER A 479 -63.30 29.64 9.13
C SER A 479 -63.88 29.39 10.51
#